data_AF-A0A377LTG2-F1
#
_entry.id   AF-A0A377LTG2-F1
#
_cell.length_a   1.000
_cell.length_b   1.000
_cell.length_c   1.000
_cell.angle_alpha   90.00
_cell.angle_beta   90.00
_cell.angle_gamma   90.00
#
_symmetry.space_group_name_H-M   'P 1'
#
loop_
_entity.id
_entity.type
_entity.pdbx_description
1 polymer ?
#
loop_
_entity_poly.entity_id
_entity_poly.type
_entity_poly.pdbx_seq_one_letter_code
_entity_poly.pdbx_strand_id
1 'polypeptide(L)'
;MKSSLNQVGVKKSRAFNRAISILGVSLITFAVCCINPNAISMIYAISGPLIAMILFIMPTLSTYLIPALKPYRSIGSLLTLIVGVLCVSVMFVG
;
A
#
# COMPACT_ATOMS: atom_id res chain seq x y z
N MET A 1 -10.08 -44.74 -0.65
CA MET A 1 -10.20 -43.28 -0.48
C MET A 1 -8.87 -42.49 -0.54
N LYS A 2 -7.78 -43.05 -1.10
CA LYS A 2 -6.48 -42.34 -1.26
C LYS A 2 -6.18 -41.92 -2.71
N SER A 3 -7.11 -42.18 -3.63
CA SER A 3 -6.88 -42.10 -5.08
C SER A 3 -7.39 -40.80 -5.74
N SER A 4 -8.14 -39.95 -5.03
CA SER A 4 -8.70 -38.70 -5.59
C SER A 4 -7.84 -37.47 -5.31
N LEU A 5 -6.76 -37.62 -4.53
CA LEU A 5 -5.82 -36.55 -4.18
C LEU A 5 -4.52 -36.58 -5.00
N ASN A 6 -4.45 -37.40 -6.05
CA ASN A 6 -3.32 -37.51 -6.98
C ASN A 6 -3.70 -37.08 -8.41
N GLN A 7 -4.81 -36.34 -8.55
CA GLN A 7 -5.28 -35.75 -9.82
C GLN A 7 -5.09 -34.22 -9.84
N VAL A 8 -5.08 -33.60 -8.66
CA VAL A 8 -4.50 -32.27 -8.49
C VAL A 8 -3.00 -32.47 -8.35
N GLY A 9 -2.25 -32.20 -9.42
CA GLY A 9 -0.79 -32.26 -9.48
C GLY A 9 -0.09 -31.27 -8.55
N VAL A 10 -0.34 -31.37 -7.24
CA VAL A 10 0.34 -30.62 -6.18
C VAL A 10 1.73 -31.21 -6.05
N LYS A 11 2.63 -30.82 -6.96
CA LYS A 11 4.05 -30.80 -6.63
C LYS A 11 4.15 -29.94 -5.38
N LYS A 12 4.54 -30.53 -4.26
CA LYS A 12 4.73 -29.91 -2.93
C LYS A 12 5.83 -28.84 -3.01
N SER A 13 5.60 -27.78 -3.78
CA SER A 13 6.52 -26.69 -4.03
C SER A 13 6.13 -25.55 -3.11
N ARG A 14 7.09 -25.05 -2.30
CA ARG A 14 6.85 -23.90 -1.42
C ARG A 14 6.25 -22.70 -2.16
N ALA A 15 6.56 -22.56 -3.45
CA ALA A 15 5.98 -21.54 -4.32
C ALA A 15 4.47 -21.75 -4.57
N PHE A 16 4.01 -22.99 -4.74
CA PHE A 16 2.60 -23.30 -4.96
C PHE A 16 1.76 -23.10 -3.69
N ASN A 17 2.25 -23.56 -2.53
CA ASN A 17 1.57 -23.28 -1.25
C ASN A 17 1.52 -21.78 -0.96
N ARG A 18 2.59 -21.02 -1.31
CA ARG A 18 2.61 -19.57 -1.18
C ARG A 18 1.62 -18.90 -2.13
N ALA A 19 1.54 -19.36 -3.38
CA ALA A 19 0.57 -18.84 -4.33
C ALA A 19 -0.87 -19.11 -3.88
N ILE A 20 -1.17 -20.32 -3.42
CA ILE A 20 -2.48 -20.68 -2.84
C ILE A 20 -2.81 -19.86 -1.61
N SER A 21 -1.85 -19.60 -0.71
CA SER A 21 -2.11 -18.77 0.47
C SER A 21 -2.39 -17.32 0.09
N ILE A 22 -1.67 -16.76 -0.89
CA ILE A 22 -1.90 -15.38 -1.37
C ILE A 22 -3.27 -15.28 -2.07
N LEU A 23 -3.60 -16.23 -2.94
CA LEU A 23 -4.90 -16.28 -3.61
C LEU A 23 -6.05 -16.49 -2.60
N GLY A 24 -5.87 -17.37 -1.62
CA GLY A 24 -6.84 -17.60 -0.56
C GLY A 24 -7.10 -16.35 0.27
N VAL A 25 -6.04 -15.70 0.76
CA VAL A 25 -6.17 -14.48 1.57
C VAL A 25 -6.79 -13.33 0.77
N SER A 26 -6.39 -13.14 -0.49
CA SER A 26 -6.94 -12.08 -1.34
C SER A 26 -8.43 -12.28 -1.64
N LEU A 27 -8.86 -13.51 -1.99
CA LEU A 27 -10.27 -13.81 -2.22
C LEU A 27 -11.13 -13.67 -0.98
N ILE A 28 -10.65 -14.13 0.18
CA ILE A 28 -11.37 -14.01 1.45
C ILE A 28 -11.50 -12.53 1.84
N THR A 29 -10.42 -11.76 1.73
CA THR A 29 -10.44 -10.32 2.04
C THR A 29 -11.41 -9.57 1.12
N PHE A 30 -11.42 -9.91 -0.17
CA PHE A 30 -12.37 -9.33 -1.14
C PHE A 30 -13.83 -9.63 -0.77
N ALA A 31 -14.15 -10.90 -0.45
CA ALA A 31 -15.49 -11.28 -0.05
C ALA A 31 -15.95 -10.56 1.23
N VAL A 32 -15.07 -10.44 2.23
CA VAL A 32 -15.36 -9.71 3.48
C VAL A 32 -15.61 -8.23 3.21
N CYS A 33 -14.84 -7.62 2.31
CA CYS A 33 -15.03 -6.23 1.90
C CYS A 33 -16.39 -5.98 1.22
N CYS A 34 -16.84 -6.91 0.36
CA CYS A 34 -18.14 -6.78 -0.31
C CYS A 34 -19.33 -6.90 0.65
N ILE A 35 -19.20 -7.69 1.72
CA ILE A 35 -20.27 -7.93 2.70
C ILE A 35 -20.31 -6.81 3.76
N ASN A 36 -19.15 -6.31 4.20
CA ASN A 36 -19.05 -5.28 5.23
C ASN A 36 -18.32 -4.04 4.70
N PRO A 37 -19.06 -2.97 4.30
CA PRO A 37 -18.44 -1.74 3.81
C PRO A 37 -17.59 -1.02 4.87
N ASN A 38 -17.82 -1.29 6.16
CA ASN A 38 -16.97 -0.78 7.25
C ASN A 38 -15.51 -1.25 7.15
N ALA A 39 -15.27 -2.47 6.63
CA ALA A 39 -13.92 -2.97 6.42
C ALA A 39 -13.21 -2.19 5.30
N ILE A 40 -13.93 -1.86 4.22
CA ILE A 40 -13.41 -1.01 3.14
C ILE A 40 -13.11 0.39 3.68
N SER A 41 -13.99 0.96 4.51
CA SER A 41 -13.77 2.28 5.11
C SER A 41 -12.54 2.30 6.02
N MET A 42 -12.27 1.23 6.76
CA MET A 42 -11.08 1.12 7.60
C MET A 42 -9.79 1.04 6.78
N ILE A 43 -9.82 0.30 5.65
CA ILE A 43 -8.69 0.25 4.70
C ILE A 43 -8.45 1.65 4.10
N TYR A 44 -9.52 2.35 3.72
CA TYR A 44 -9.41 3.70 3.16
C TYR A 44 -8.87 4.73 4.16
N ALA A 45 -9.30 4.64 5.43
CA ALA A 45 -8.80 5.48 6.51
C ALA A 45 -7.28 5.29 6.76
N ILE A 46 -6.75 4.09 6.53
CA ILE A 46 -5.31 3.81 6.66
C ILE A 46 -4.54 4.14 5.38
N SER A 47 -5.11 3.84 4.21
CA SER A 47 -4.45 4.04 2.92
C SER A 47 -4.33 5.52 2.54
N GLY A 48 -5.28 6.36 2.93
CA GLY A 48 -5.24 7.82 2.69
C GLY A 48 -3.99 8.50 3.26
N PRO A 49 -3.71 8.37 4.58
CA PRO A 49 -2.48 8.88 5.18
C PRO A 49 -1.22 8.27 4.57
N LEU A 50 -1.24 6.97 4.24
CA LEU A 50 -0.10 6.31 3.59
C LEU A 50 0.20 6.88 2.19
N ILE A 51 -0.83 7.11 1.38
CA ILE A 51 -0.68 7.69 0.03
C ILE A 51 -0.16 9.13 0.15
N ALA A 52 -0.69 9.91 1.11
CA ALA A 52 -0.24 11.27 1.38
C ALA A 52 1.25 11.27 1.74
N MET A 53 1.66 10.42 2.68
CA MET A 53 3.07 10.28 3.06
C MET A 53 3.98 9.96 1.87
N ILE A 54 3.57 9.06 0.97
CA ILE A 54 4.33 8.75 -0.25
C ILE A 54 4.43 9.97 -1.17
N LEU A 55 3.32 10.67 -1.42
CA LEU A 55 3.27 11.86 -2.27
C LEU A 55 4.08 13.04 -1.73
N PHE A 56 4.29 13.13 -0.41
CA PHE A 56 5.08 14.21 0.21
C PHE A 56 6.56 13.81 0.45
N ILE A 57 6.84 12.53 0.69
CA ILE A 57 8.21 12.00 0.77
C ILE A 57 8.88 11.94 -0.60
N MET A 58 8.17 11.54 -1.66
CA MET A 58 8.72 11.44 -3.02
C MET A 58 9.33 12.75 -3.54
N PRO A 59 8.67 13.93 -3.46
CA PRO A 59 9.22 15.19 -3.94
C PRO A 59 10.38 15.68 -3.06
N THR A 60 10.30 15.49 -1.74
CA THR A 60 11.38 15.88 -0.82
C THR A 60 12.63 15.03 -1.07
N LEU A 61 12.50 13.71 -1.18
CA LEU A 61 13.60 12.83 -1.58
C LEU A 61 14.13 13.15 -2.97
N SER A 62 13.28 13.43 -3.95
CA SER A 62 13.70 13.83 -5.31
C SER A 62 14.57 15.10 -5.29
N THR A 63 14.25 16.05 -4.41
CA THR A 63 15.05 17.28 -4.25
C THR A 63 16.40 17.02 -3.58
N TYR A 64 16.49 16.02 -2.69
CA TYR A 64 17.71 15.67 -1.96
C TYR A 64 18.63 14.68 -2.71
N LEU A 65 18.07 13.73 -3.46
CA LEU A 65 18.83 12.70 -4.19
C LEU A 65 19.38 13.20 -5.53
N ILE A 66 18.82 14.25 -6.13
CA ILE A 66 19.24 14.77 -7.43
C ILE A 66 20.15 15.99 -7.23
N PRO A 67 21.49 15.84 -7.25
CA PRO A 67 22.43 16.93 -7.03
C PRO A 67 22.42 17.98 -8.15
N ALA A 68 21.85 17.65 -9.32
CA ALA A 68 21.62 18.58 -10.43
C ALA A 68 20.55 19.64 -10.12
N LEU A 69 19.72 19.43 -9.09
CA LEU A 69 18.70 20.40 -8.62
C LEU A 69 19.18 21.23 -7.41
N LYS A 70 20.44 21.13 -6.98
CA LYS A 70 21.01 21.99 -5.91
C LYS A 70 20.77 23.51 -6.08
N PRO A 71 20.85 24.12 -7.29
CA PRO A 71 20.51 25.53 -7.47
C PRO A 71 18.99 25.80 -7.46
N TYR A 72 18.17 24.77 -7.68
CA TYR A 72 16.70 24.78 -7.54
C TYR A 72 16.25 24.25 -6.17
N ARG A 73 17.12 24.31 -5.14
CA ARG A 73 16.77 24.10 -3.72
C ARG A 73 15.83 25.22 -3.29
N SER A 74 14.62 25.15 -3.81
CA SER A 74 13.62 26.18 -3.79
C SER A 74 12.70 25.95 -2.62
N ILE A 75 12.13 27.05 -2.14
CA ILE A 75 11.04 27.11 -1.17
C ILE A 75 9.92 26.11 -1.52
N GLY A 76 9.75 25.74 -2.81
CA GLY A 76 8.78 24.73 -3.25
C GLY A 76 8.92 23.34 -2.61
N SER A 77 10.15 22.86 -2.33
CA SER A 77 10.34 21.56 -1.64
C SER A 77 9.94 21.64 -0.16
N LEU A 78 10.30 22.76 0.49
CA LEU A 78 9.86 23.09 1.85
C LEU A 78 8.34 23.27 1.94
N LEU A 79 7.72 23.94 0.97
CA LEU A 79 6.27 24.15 0.92
C LEU A 79 5.54 22.83 0.67
N THR A 80 6.07 21.97 -0.19
CA THR A 80 5.49 20.64 -0.43
C THR A 80 5.59 19.76 0.82
N LEU A 81 6.71 19.83 1.56
CA LEU A 81 6.83 19.17 2.86
C LEU A 81 5.81 19.73 3.88
N ILE A 82 5.68 21.06 3.99
CA ILE A 82 4.77 21.72 4.94
C ILE A 82 3.31 21.40 4.62
N VAL A 83 2.87 21.60 3.37
CA VAL A 83 1.53 21.23 2.89
C VAL A 83 1.28 19.75 3.12
N GLY A 84 2.34 18.94 3.00
CA GLY A 84 2.26 17.51 3.24
C GLY A 84 1.97 17.09 4.66
N VAL A 85 2.75 17.65 5.58
CA VAL A 85 2.53 17.45 7.01
C VAL A 85 1.14 17.96 7.41
N LEU A 86 0.69 19.07 6.83
CA LEU A 86 -0.61 19.66 7.12
C LEU A 86 -1.77 18.78 6.60
N CYS A 87 -1.63 18.21 5.40
CA CYS A 87 -2.60 17.28 4.82
C CYS A 87 -2.72 15.98 5.63
N VAL A 88 -1.60 15.40 6.05
CA VAL A 88 -1.59 14.22 6.93
C VAL A 88 -2.22 14.54 8.29
N SER A 89 -1.96 15.73 8.83
CA SER A 89 -2.54 16.17 10.10
C SER A 89 -4.06 16.30 10.02
N VAL A 90 -4.61 16.81 8.92
CA VAL A 90 -6.07 16.91 8.70
C VAL A 90 -6.72 15.52 8.63
N MET A 91 -6.09 14.54 7.97
CA MET A 91 -6.65 13.18 7.89
C MET A 91 -6.61 12.40 9.21
N PHE A 92 -5.76 12.80 10.15
CA PHE A 92 -5.69 12.18 11.48
C PHE A 92 -6.58 12.88 12.52
N VAL A 93 -6.85 14.17 12.32
CA VAL A 93 -7.65 14.99 13.25
C VAL A 93 -9.14 15.08 12.84
N GLY A 94 -9.46 14.93 11.55
CA GLY A 94 -10.84 14.92 11.01
C GLY A 94 -11.34 13.51 10.73
#